data_AF-A0A3N5A3N2-F1
#
_entry.id   AF-A0A3N5A3N2-F1
#
_cell.length_a   1.000
_cell.length_b   1.000
_cell.length_c   1.000
_cell.angle_alpha   90.00
_cell.angle_beta   90.00
_cell.angle_gamma   90.00
#
_symmetry.space_group_name_H-M   'P 1'
#
loop_
_entity.id
_entity.type
_entity.pdbx_description
1 polymer ?
#
loop_
_entity_poly.entity_id
_entity_poly.type
_entity_poly.pdbx_seq_one_letter_code
_entity_poly.pdbx_strand_id
1 'polypeptide(L)'
;MACVGKRDWMSVVWAATSPESGLFDPVERRTEVKDLSDRFDDLRSCGQGYVEVRSPNREFPVLTLAFRDDHAIVHLTSDTERMSLLVGDGTAPTGAEIEVPIMDDLAAFTGDFVRDVDRAWDLVHVFTQTWAAGPLGEWCEL
;
A
#
# COMPACT_ATOMS: atom_id res chain seq x y z
N MET A 1 -7.99 37.25 -17.99
CA MET A 1 -7.70 36.61 -16.69
C MET A 1 -8.07 35.14 -16.85
N ALA A 2 -7.16 34.35 -17.44
CA ALA A 2 -7.39 32.93 -17.63
C ALA A 2 -6.84 32.23 -16.39
N CYS A 3 -7.70 31.50 -15.69
CA CYS A 3 -7.32 30.67 -14.56
C CYS A 3 -6.23 29.69 -15.03
N VAL A 4 -5.01 29.89 -14.55
CA VAL A 4 -3.96 28.89 -14.64
C VAL A 4 -4.51 27.68 -13.89
N GLY A 5 -4.86 26.62 -14.63
CA GLY A 5 -5.16 25.33 -14.04
C GLY A 5 -4.00 24.96 -13.13
N LYS A 6 -4.26 24.80 -11.83
CA LYS A 6 -3.34 24.10 -10.93
C LYS A 6 -3.03 22.79 -11.63
N ARG A 7 -1.75 22.55 -11.93
CA ARG A 7 -1.31 21.29 -12.52
C ARG A 7 -1.83 20.17 -11.62
N ASP A 8 -2.64 19.27 -12.17
CA ASP A 8 -3.07 17.99 -11.56
C ASP A 8 -1.89 17.01 -11.33
N TRP A 9 -0.69 17.53 -11.13
CA TRP A 9 0.52 16.73 -10.99
C TRP A 9 0.65 16.35 -9.52
N MET A 10 0.50 15.06 -9.22
CA MET A 10 0.85 14.39 -7.95
C MET A 10 -0.22 14.30 -6.85
N SER A 11 -1.52 14.42 -7.15
CA SER A 11 -2.53 13.98 -6.17
C SER A 11 -2.69 12.46 -6.16
N VAL A 12 -2.84 11.88 -4.99
CA VAL A 12 -3.09 10.45 -4.73
C VAL A 12 -4.39 10.29 -3.96
N VAL A 13 -5.09 9.18 -4.17
CA VAL A 13 -6.21 8.79 -3.32
C VAL A 13 -5.79 7.62 -2.45
N TRP A 14 -6.07 7.71 -1.15
CA TRP A 14 -5.75 6.66 -0.20
C TRP A 14 -6.75 6.56 0.95
N ALA A 15 -6.87 5.36 1.50
CA ALA A 15 -7.53 5.05 2.77
C ALA A 15 -6.52 4.28 3.63
N ALA A 16 -6.59 4.42 4.95
CA ALA A 16 -5.57 3.84 5.83
C ALA A 16 -6.10 3.59 7.24
N THR A 17 -5.40 2.75 7.98
CA THR A 17 -5.52 2.68 9.44
C THR A 17 -5.40 4.07 10.06
N SER A 18 -6.24 4.36 11.05
CA SER A 18 -6.09 5.55 11.90
C SER A 18 -4.99 5.29 12.93
N PRO A 19 -3.94 6.12 13.00
CA PRO A 19 -2.92 5.99 14.04
C PRO A 19 -3.50 6.14 15.46
N GLU A 20 -4.61 6.85 15.62
CA GLU A 20 -5.24 7.07 16.92
C GLU A 20 -6.07 5.88 17.41
N SER A 21 -6.86 5.25 16.52
CA SER A 21 -7.73 4.14 16.90
C SER A 21 -7.11 2.76 16.67
N GLY A 22 -6.13 2.66 15.77
CA GLY A 22 -5.60 1.39 15.28
C GLY A 22 -6.54 0.63 14.34
N LEU A 23 -7.70 1.21 14.00
CA LEU A 23 -8.70 0.61 13.12
C LEU A 23 -8.61 1.18 11.71
N PHE A 24 -8.99 0.40 10.70
CA PHE A 24 -9.08 0.86 9.34
C PHE A 24 -10.14 1.95 9.17
N ASP A 25 -9.73 3.10 8.63
CA ASP A 25 -10.64 4.18 8.26
C ASP A 25 -10.86 4.16 6.74
N PRO A 26 -12.01 3.68 6.25
CA PRO A 26 -12.27 3.54 4.82
C PRO A 26 -12.54 4.87 4.12
N VAL A 27 -12.50 6.01 4.84
CA VAL A 27 -12.69 7.32 4.23
C VAL A 27 -11.50 7.65 3.33
N GLU A 28 -11.75 7.60 2.02
CA GLU A 28 -10.78 8.00 1.02
C GLU A 28 -10.42 9.48 1.12
N ARG A 29 -9.12 9.75 1.11
CA ARG A 29 -8.54 11.08 1.12
C ARG A 29 -7.84 11.32 -0.21
N ARG A 30 -8.11 12.47 -0.83
CA ARG A 30 -7.37 12.94 -2.01
C ARG A 30 -6.41 14.04 -1.60
N THR A 31 -5.12 13.71 -1.56
CA THR A 31 -4.07 14.60 -1.04
C THR A 31 -2.84 14.58 -1.95
N GLU A 32 -1.76 15.26 -1.57
CA GLU A 32 -0.47 15.09 -2.22
C GLU A 32 0.22 13.81 -1.71
N VAL A 33 1.18 13.29 -2.48
CA VAL A 33 1.97 12.10 -2.08
C VAL A 33 2.74 12.35 -0.77
N LYS A 34 3.12 13.60 -0.49
CA LYS A 34 3.75 13.98 0.78
C LYS A 34 2.83 13.69 1.96
N ASP A 35 1.55 14.04 1.89
CA ASP A 35 0.61 13.79 3.00
C ASP A 35 0.38 12.29 3.23
N LEU A 36 0.42 11.49 2.16
CA LEU A 36 0.41 10.03 2.25
C LEU A 36 1.70 9.50 2.92
N SER A 37 2.85 10.14 2.68
CA SER A 37 4.13 9.77 3.31
C SER A 37 4.15 10.12 4.78
N ASP A 38 3.72 11.33 5.14
CA ASP A 38 3.56 11.76 6.53
C ASP A 38 2.62 10.79 7.28
N ARG A 39 1.51 10.36 6.65
CA ARG A 39 0.62 9.35 7.21
C ARG A 39 1.29 7.98 7.40
N PHE A 40 2.10 7.54 6.45
CA PHE A 40 2.81 6.28 6.59
C PHE A 40 3.82 6.31 7.74
N ASP A 41 4.55 7.43 7.92
CA ASP A 41 5.48 7.62 9.03
C ASP A 41 4.78 7.57 10.40
N ASP A 42 3.57 8.13 10.50
CA ASP A 42 2.74 8.01 11.70
C ASP A 42 2.41 6.54 12.01
N LEU A 43 1.99 5.77 10.99
CA LEU A 43 1.71 4.33 11.14
C LEU A 43 2.96 3.54 11.49
N ARG A 44 4.10 3.88 10.87
CA ARG A 44 5.40 3.24 11.14
C ARG A 44 5.80 3.43 12.59
N SER A 45 5.53 4.61 13.15
CA SER A 45 5.73 4.92 14.56
C SER A 45 4.82 4.12 15.51
N CYS A 46 3.66 3.66 15.02
CA CYS A 46 2.78 2.71 15.71
C CYS A 46 3.22 1.24 15.55
N GLY A 47 4.21 0.95 14.70
CA GLY A 47 4.75 -0.39 14.47
C GLY A 47 3.90 -1.28 13.56
N GLN A 48 2.74 -0.82 13.07
CA GLN A 48 1.91 -1.58 12.13
C GLN A 48 0.95 -0.66 11.40
N GLY A 49 0.42 -1.12 10.26
CA GLY A 49 -0.61 -0.38 9.56
C GLY A 49 -1.03 -1.02 8.26
N TYR A 50 -2.13 -0.51 7.72
CA TYR A 50 -2.71 -0.89 6.44
C TYR A 50 -3.03 0.37 5.65
N VAL A 51 -2.66 0.40 4.37
CA VAL A 51 -2.86 1.54 3.47
C VAL A 51 -3.29 1.03 2.10
N GLU A 52 -4.37 1.59 1.57
CA GLU A 52 -4.80 1.41 0.18
C GLU A 52 -4.47 2.67 -0.62
N VAL A 53 -3.94 2.50 -1.82
CA VAL A 53 -3.46 3.59 -2.67
C VAL A 53 -3.94 3.39 -4.10
N ARG A 54 -4.52 4.44 -4.69
CA ARG A 54 -4.93 4.42 -6.10
C ARG A 54 -4.79 5.79 -6.77
N SER A 55 -4.89 5.77 -8.09
CA SER A 55 -4.93 6.98 -8.91
C SER A 55 -6.19 7.79 -8.62
N PRO A 56 -6.14 9.14 -8.60
CA PRO A 56 -7.34 9.97 -8.44
C PRO A 56 -8.35 9.82 -9.58
N ASN A 57 -7.90 9.33 -10.74
CA ASN A 57 -8.70 9.32 -11.96
C ASN A 57 -9.26 7.92 -12.30
N ARG A 58 -8.94 6.89 -11.51
CA ARG A 58 -9.34 5.51 -11.75
C ARG A 58 -9.61 4.80 -10.42
N GLU A 59 -10.55 3.88 -10.45
CA GLU A 59 -10.85 3.00 -9.31
C GLU A 59 -9.76 1.93 -9.17
N PHE A 60 -9.26 1.40 -10.29
CA PHE A 60 -8.22 0.38 -10.34
C PHE A 60 -7.02 0.80 -11.20
N PRO A 61 -5.82 0.22 -10.95
CA PRO A 61 -5.50 -0.69 -9.84
C PRO A 61 -5.46 0.01 -8.47
N VAL A 62 -5.76 -0.75 -7.41
CA VAL A 62 -5.50 -0.37 -6.01
C VAL A 62 -4.29 -1.15 -5.53
N LEU A 63 -3.26 -0.45 -5.08
CA LEU A 63 -2.10 -1.02 -4.42
C LEU A 63 -2.32 -0.93 -2.92
N THR A 64 -2.22 -2.06 -2.23
CA THR A 64 -2.38 -2.12 -0.77
C THR A 64 -1.06 -2.51 -0.14
N LEU A 65 -0.65 -1.77 0.90
CA LEU A 65 0.47 -2.09 1.76
C LEU A 65 -0.04 -2.38 3.17
N ALA A 66 0.22 -3.60 3.65
CA ALA A 66 -0.03 -4.02 5.01
C ALA A 66 1.30 -4.33 5.68
N PHE A 67 1.53 -3.89 6.91
CA PHE A 67 2.79 -4.16 7.59
C PHE A 67 2.65 -4.29 9.11
N ARG A 68 3.60 -5.03 9.69
CA ARG A 68 3.85 -5.10 11.12
C ARG A 68 5.35 -5.24 11.35
N ASP A 69 5.86 -4.42 12.25
CA ASP A 69 7.29 -4.22 12.52
C ASP A 69 8.04 -3.92 11.21
N ASP A 70 8.97 -4.78 10.83
CA ASP A 70 9.79 -4.63 9.63
C ASP A 70 9.27 -5.46 8.43
N HIS A 71 8.13 -6.15 8.60
CA HIS A 71 7.56 -7.02 7.58
C HIS A 71 6.32 -6.41 6.94
N ALA A 72 6.24 -6.50 5.63
CA ALA A 72 5.13 -6.01 4.84
C ALA A 72 4.66 -7.00 3.77
N ILE A 73 3.38 -6.89 3.43
CA ILE A 73 2.70 -7.58 2.33
C ILE A 73 2.14 -6.53 1.38
N VAL A 74 2.34 -6.75 0.09
CA VAL A 74 1.83 -5.88 -0.95
C VAL A 74 0.78 -6.63 -1.76
N HIS A 75 -0.47 -6.14 -1.72
CA HIS A 75 -1.54 -6.64 -2.57
C HIS A 75 -1.78 -5.69 -3.75
N LEU A 76 -2.24 -6.27 -4.85
CA LEU A 76 -2.75 -5.55 -6.00
C LEU A 76 -4.16 -6.03 -6.31
N THR A 77 -5.12 -5.11 -6.22
CA THR A 77 -6.47 -5.33 -6.76
C THR A 77 -6.51 -4.72 -8.15
N SER A 78 -6.50 -5.56 -9.18
CA SER A 78 -6.40 -5.12 -10.59
C SER A 78 -7.75 -4.70 -11.19
N ASP A 79 -8.83 -5.30 -10.69
CA ASP A 79 -10.22 -5.00 -10.99
C ASP A 79 -11.12 -5.60 -9.89
N THR A 80 -12.43 -5.63 -10.11
CA THR A 80 -13.40 -6.13 -9.13
C THR A 80 -13.28 -7.61 -8.79
N GLU A 81 -12.57 -8.40 -9.60
CA GLU A 81 -12.51 -9.86 -9.47
C GLU A 81 -11.08 -10.38 -9.24
N ARG A 82 -10.05 -9.61 -9.59
CA ARG A 82 -8.65 -10.08 -9.57
C ARG A 82 -7.82 -9.39 -8.50
N MET A 83 -7.27 -10.23 -7.62
CA MET A 83 -6.31 -9.86 -6.58
C MET A 83 -4.99 -10.63 -6.77
N SER A 84 -3.88 -9.99 -6.47
CA SER A 84 -2.56 -10.61 -6.53
C SER A 84 -1.69 -10.18 -5.37
N LEU A 85 -0.75 -11.04 -4.97
CA LEU A 85 0.32 -10.75 -4.02
C LEU A 85 1.61 -10.51 -4.77
N LEU A 86 2.38 -9.52 -4.33
CA LEU A 86 3.75 -9.34 -4.82
C LEU A 86 4.65 -10.39 -4.18
N VAL A 87 5.50 -11.04 -4.99
CA VAL A 87 6.49 -12.00 -4.49
C VAL A 87 7.43 -11.31 -3.49
N GLY A 88 7.77 -12.04 -2.42
CA GLY A 88 8.64 -11.60 -1.34
C GLY A 88 10.06 -11.28 -1.81
N ASP A 89 10.82 -10.57 -0.99
CA ASP A 89 12.19 -10.15 -1.32
C ASP A 89 13.27 -10.93 -0.55
N GLY A 90 12.87 -12.03 0.11
CA GLY A 90 13.74 -12.89 0.90
C GLY A 90 14.02 -12.37 2.32
N THR A 91 13.31 -11.34 2.78
CA THR A 91 13.42 -10.83 4.16
C THR A 91 12.98 -11.86 5.21
N ALA A 92 11.97 -12.69 4.89
CA ALA A 92 11.57 -13.82 5.73
C ALA A 92 11.90 -15.17 5.04
N PRO A 93 12.21 -16.23 5.81
CA PRO A 93 12.39 -17.57 5.25
C PRO A 93 11.12 -18.08 4.56
N THR A 94 11.27 -18.77 3.43
CA THR A 94 10.15 -19.48 2.76
C THR A 94 9.40 -20.38 3.74
N GLY A 95 8.07 -20.31 3.71
CA GLY A 95 7.18 -21.07 4.60
C GLY A 95 7.08 -20.57 6.05
N ALA A 96 7.87 -19.58 6.47
CA ALA A 96 7.65 -18.92 7.76
C ALA A 96 6.39 -18.06 7.68
N GLU A 97 5.49 -18.21 8.65
CA GLU A 97 4.25 -17.43 8.71
C GLU A 97 4.47 -16.13 9.48
N ILE A 98 4.06 -15.02 8.86
CA ILE A 98 4.10 -13.68 9.44
C ILE A 98 2.68 -13.11 9.41
N GLU A 99 2.23 -12.61 10.56
CA GLU A 99 0.92 -11.96 10.67
C GLU A 99 1.04 -10.45 10.48
N VAL A 100 0.24 -9.91 9.57
CA VAL A 100 0.09 -8.46 9.35
C VAL A 100 -1.39 -8.06 9.46
N PRO A 101 -1.70 -6.80 9.83
CA PRO A 101 -3.07 -6.31 9.82
C PRO A 101 -3.59 -6.15 8.38
N ILE A 102 -4.68 -6.81 8.07
CA ILE A 102 -5.47 -6.60 6.86
C ILE A 102 -6.79 -5.97 7.30
N MET A 103 -6.92 -4.66 7.06
CA MET A 103 -7.97 -3.85 7.66
C MET A 103 -7.96 -3.98 9.20
N ASP A 104 -9.00 -4.57 9.78
CA ASP A 104 -9.17 -4.76 11.23
C ASP A 104 -8.83 -6.19 11.70
N ASP A 105 -8.49 -7.10 10.78
CA ASP A 105 -8.18 -8.50 11.06
C ASP A 105 -6.68 -8.80 10.91
N LEU A 106 -6.21 -9.87 11.56
CA LEU A 106 -4.85 -10.38 11.34
C LEU A 106 -4.88 -11.53 10.34
N ALA A 107 -4.02 -11.43 9.33
CA ALA A 107 -3.83 -12.49 8.34
C ALA A 107 -2.37 -12.94 8.31
N ALA A 108 -2.19 -14.26 8.28
CA ALA A 108 -0.89 -14.90 8.16
C ALA A 108 -0.52 -15.09 6.69
N PHE A 109 0.71 -14.70 6.35
CA PHE A 109 1.31 -14.88 5.03
C PHE A 109 2.64 -15.61 5.15
N THR A 110 2.95 -16.47 4.18
CA THR A 110 4.27 -17.13 4.15
C THR A 110 5.35 -16.16 3.69
N GLY A 111 6.60 -16.44 4.06
CA GLY A 111 7.78 -15.67 3.65
C GLY A 111 7.96 -15.53 2.13
N ASP A 112 7.22 -16.31 1.34
CA ASP A 112 7.17 -16.21 -0.13
C ASP A 112 6.55 -14.90 -0.62
N PHE A 113 5.81 -14.18 0.25
CA PHE A 113 5.18 -12.88 -0.05
C PHE A 113 5.60 -11.76 0.90
N VAL A 114 6.40 -12.08 1.92
CA VAL A 114 6.88 -11.10 2.90
C VAL A 114 8.02 -10.27 2.32
N ARG A 115 7.93 -8.96 2.51
CA ARG A 115 8.95 -7.98 2.13
C ARG A 115 9.38 -7.15 3.31
N ASP A 116 10.57 -6.57 3.22
CA ASP A 116 10.98 -5.48 4.10
C ASP A 116 10.05 -4.27 3.92
N VAL A 117 9.64 -3.65 5.02
CA VAL A 117 8.64 -2.57 5.02
C VAL A 117 9.12 -1.32 4.28
N ASP A 118 10.40 -0.94 4.41
CA ASP A 118 10.93 0.26 3.76
C ASP A 118 11.01 0.05 2.24
N ARG A 119 11.45 -1.14 1.81
CA ARG A 119 11.42 -1.52 0.39
C ARG A 119 10.02 -1.63 -0.17
N ALA A 120 9.06 -2.11 0.61
CA ALA A 120 7.67 -2.17 0.18
C ALA A 120 7.06 -0.76 0.04
N TRP A 121 7.45 0.17 0.92
CA TRP A 121 7.07 1.57 0.81
C TRP A 121 7.65 2.27 -0.43
N ASP A 122 8.90 1.98 -0.78
CA ASP A 122 9.50 2.47 -2.05
C ASP A 122 8.66 2.07 -3.28
N LEU A 123 8.03 0.89 -3.26
CA LEU A 123 7.13 0.46 -4.34
C LEU A 123 5.85 1.29 -4.41
N VAL A 124 5.30 1.70 -3.27
CA VAL A 124 4.16 2.63 -3.22
C VAL A 124 4.55 3.96 -3.86
N HIS A 125 5.75 4.48 -3.56
CA HIS A 125 6.25 5.69 -4.22
C HIS A 125 6.36 5.52 -5.74
N VAL A 126 6.98 4.45 -6.22
CA VAL A 126 7.08 4.16 -7.68
C VAL A 126 5.69 4.03 -8.31
N PHE A 127 4.75 3.39 -7.62
CA PHE A 127 3.38 3.24 -8.07
C PHE A 127 2.67 4.59 -8.21
N THR A 128 2.80 5.51 -7.24
CA THR A 128 2.18 6.85 -7.36
C THR A 128 2.74 7.70 -8.50
N GLN A 129 3.96 7.39 -8.98
CA GLN A 129 4.59 8.08 -10.11
C GLN A 129 4.16 7.51 -11.46
N THR A 130 3.88 6.21 -11.53
CA THR A 130 3.67 5.49 -12.80
C THR A 130 2.23 5.00 -13.00
N TRP A 131 1.50 4.81 -11.90
CA TRP A 131 0.21 4.13 -11.81
C TRP A 131 0.18 2.75 -12.50
N ALA A 132 1.34 2.10 -12.55
CA ALA A 132 1.53 0.81 -13.21
C ALA A 132 2.12 -0.19 -12.21
N ALA A 133 1.44 -1.32 -12.02
CA ALA A 133 1.88 -2.36 -11.09
C ALA A 133 2.89 -3.34 -11.72
N GLY A 134 2.83 -3.55 -13.04
CA GLY A 134 3.72 -4.49 -13.74
C GLY A 134 5.21 -4.25 -13.49
N PRO A 135 5.71 -3.00 -13.50
CA PRO A 135 7.12 -2.71 -13.22
C PRO A 135 7.56 -2.89 -11.75
N LEU A 136 6.63 -3.12 -10.81
CA LEU A 136 6.95 -3.21 -9.37
C LEU A 136 7.56 -4.57 -9.00
N GLY A 137 7.36 -5.61 -9.81
CA GLY A 137 7.93 -6.93 -9.61
C GLY A 137 7.04 -8.05 -10.13
N GLU A 138 7.28 -9.25 -9.62
CA GLU A 138 6.52 -10.45 -9.96
C GLU A 138 5.27 -10.59 -9.08
N TRP A 139 4.13 -10.82 -9.71
CA TRP A 139 2.82 -10.92 -9.06
C TRP A 139 2.26 -12.34 -9.16
N CYS A 140 1.72 -12.83 -8.05
CA CYS A 140 1.02 -14.11 -7.96
C CYS A 140 -0.48 -13.84 -7.77
N GLU A 141 -1.30 -14.24 -8.74
CA GLU A 141 -2.77 -14.14 -8.65
C GLU A 141 -3.31 -15.19 -7.66
N LEU A 142 -4.33 -14.80 -6.87
CA LEU A 142 -4.95 -15.61 -5.81
C LEU A 142 -6.14 -16.45 -6.29
#